data_AF-A0A9E4LU10-F1
#
_entry.id   AF-A0A9E4LU10-F1
#
_cell.length_a   1.000
_cell.length_b   1.000
_cell.length_c   1.000
_cell.angle_alpha   90.00
_cell.angle_beta   90.00
_cell.angle_gamma   90.00
#
_symmetry.space_group_name_H-M   'P 1'
#
loop_
_entity.id
_entity.type
_entity.pdbx_description
1 polymer ?
#
loop_
_entity_poly.entity_id
_entity_poly.type
_entity_poly.pdbx_seq_one_letter_code
_entity_poly.pdbx_strand_id
1 'polypeptide(L)'
;VAGRGGVIGCTLYPLFMGGAGVSRRDYCSMIARLAEQIGVEHVAIGTDAVLGWHQDALGWMRGGRWDRPAGASAVPSMPEWPPWFQGPKDFDSLAEGLDDAGFSPAERDSILGGNWLRLFSTVFR
;
A
#
# COMPACT_ATOMS: atom_id res chain seq x y z
N VAL A 1 5.48 -16.78 2.65
CA VAL A 1 4.21 -16.14 3.11
C VAL A 1 3.02 -16.89 2.53
N ALA A 2 2.79 -16.81 1.20
CA ALA A 2 1.67 -17.47 0.52
C ALA A 2 1.56 -18.98 0.79
N GLY A 3 2.67 -19.74 0.65
CA GLY A 3 2.70 -21.19 0.90
C GLY A 3 2.39 -21.63 2.35
N ARG A 4 2.14 -20.69 3.27
CA ARG A 4 1.65 -20.95 4.64
C ARG A 4 0.27 -20.34 4.90
N GLY A 5 -0.46 -19.93 3.86
CA GLY A 5 -1.78 -19.30 3.99
C GLY A 5 -1.77 -17.78 4.24
N GLY A 6 -0.59 -17.15 4.27
CA GLY A 6 -0.44 -15.73 4.63
C GLY A 6 -0.79 -14.75 3.51
N VAL A 7 -0.92 -13.46 3.82
CA VAL A 7 -1.26 -12.38 2.86
C VAL A 7 -0.12 -11.36 2.80
N ILE A 8 0.16 -10.80 1.62
CA ILE A 8 1.09 -9.69 1.41
C ILE A 8 0.28 -8.41 1.17
N GLY A 9 0.47 -7.41 2.03
CA GLY A 9 -0.05 -6.06 1.82
C GLY A 9 0.88 -5.25 0.91
N CYS A 10 0.41 -4.90 -0.27
CA CYS A 10 1.12 -4.06 -1.24
C CYS A 10 1.04 -2.59 -0.81
N THR A 11 2.21 -1.98 -0.62
CA THR A 11 2.34 -0.58 -0.22
C THR A 11 2.15 0.38 -1.39
N LEU A 12 1.57 1.54 -1.09
CA LEU A 12 1.52 2.68 -2.00
C LEU A 12 2.49 3.79 -1.55
N TYR A 13 3.40 3.49 -0.62
CA TYR A 13 4.37 4.47 -0.18
C TYR A 13 5.33 4.79 -1.34
N PRO A 14 5.44 6.07 -1.75
CA PRO A 14 6.10 6.42 -3.01
C PRO A 14 7.53 5.91 -3.13
N LEU A 15 8.30 5.90 -2.03
CA LEU A 15 9.71 5.45 -2.05
C LEU A 15 9.87 3.95 -2.34
N PHE A 16 8.83 3.13 -2.17
CA PHE A 16 8.88 1.69 -2.40
C PHE A 16 8.24 1.27 -3.73
N MET A 17 7.42 2.12 -4.33
CA MET A 17 6.72 1.80 -5.58
C MET A 17 7.34 2.43 -6.83
N GLY A 18 8.35 3.31 -6.68
CA GLY A 18 9.06 3.97 -7.79
C GLY A 18 8.89 5.50 -7.87
N GLY A 19 8.26 6.11 -6.86
CA GLY A 19 8.08 7.55 -6.73
C GLY A 19 6.73 8.08 -7.23
N ALA A 20 6.52 9.39 -7.11
CA ALA A 20 5.26 10.07 -7.46
C ALA A 20 4.87 9.94 -8.95
N GLY A 21 5.85 9.68 -9.83
CA GLY A 21 5.63 9.51 -11.26
C GLY A 21 5.10 8.13 -11.67
N VAL A 22 5.00 7.17 -10.75
CA VAL A 22 4.45 5.85 -11.03
C VAL A 22 2.99 5.98 -11.43
N SER A 23 2.63 5.43 -12.59
CA SER A 23 1.25 5.46 -13.03
C SER A 23 0.40 4.44 -12.27
N ARG A 24 -0.90 4.70 -12.16
CA ARG A 24 -1.89 3.74 -11.62
C ARG A 24 -1.77 2.39 -12.32
N ARG A 25 -1.63 2.44 -13.66
CA ARG A 25 -1.50 1.26 -14.51
C ARG A 25 -0.27 0.44 -14.14
N ASP A 26 0.88 1.07 -13.96
CA ASP A 26 2.12 0.34 -13.64
C ASP A 26 2.03 -0.32 -12.26
N TYR A 27 1.46 0.39 -11.27
CA TYR A 27 1.22 -0.17 -9.95
C TYR A 27 0.25 -1.36 -9.99
N CYS A 28 -0.88 -1.23 -10.66
CA CYS A 28 -1.87 -2.33 -10.73
C CYS A 28 -1.36 -3.51 -11.59
N SER A 29 -0.53 -3.23 -12.60
CA SER A 29 0.15 -4.27 -13.38
C SER A 29 1.17 -5.05 -12.53
N MET A 30 1.86 -4.36 -11.60
CA MET A 30 2.70 -5.04 -10.60
C MET A 30 1.85 -5.93 -9.67
N ILE A 31 0.66 -5.48 -9.26
CA ILE A 31 -0.26 -6.31 -8.46
C ILE A 31 -0.71 -7.56 -9.25
N ALA A 32 -1.08 -7.42 -10.53
CA ALA A 32 -1.45 -8.54 -11.39
C ALA A 32 -0.32 -9.58 -11.49
N ARG A 33 0.91 -9.13 -11.76
CA ARG A 33 2.09 -10.01 -11.81
C ARG A 33 2.36 -10.70 -10.48
N LEU A 34 2.13 -10.02 -9.35
CA LEU A 34 2.26 -10.64 -8.04
C LEU A 34 1.19 -11.72 -7.83
N ALA A 35 -0.08 -11.41 -8.15
CA ALA A 35 -1.18 -12.36 -8.04
C ALA A 35 -0.95 -13.61 -8.90
N GLU A 36 -0.41 -13.47 -10.13
CA GLU A 36 0.00 -14.60 -10.97
C GLU A 36 1.06 -15.49 -10.30
N GLN A 37 1.97 -14.90 -9.52
CA GLN A 37 3.07 -15.64 -8.87
C GLN A 37 2.64 -16.34 -7.58
N ILE A 38 1.76 -15.72 -6.80
CA ILE A 38 1.48 -16.18 -5.43
C ILE A 38 0.03 -16.53 -5.16
N GLY A 39 -0.87 -16.37 -6.13
CA GLY A 39 -2.31 -16.50 -5.95
C GLY A 39 -2.96 -15.18 -5.51
N VAL A 40 -4.09 -14.82 -6.11
CA VAL A 40 -4.83 -13.58 -5.83
C VAL A 40 -5.31 -13.51 -4.38
N GLU A 41 -5.62 -14.65 -3.78
CA GLU A 41 -6.03 -14.80 -2.38
C GLU A 41 -4.93 -14.39 -1.38
N HIS A 42 -3.68 -14.27 -1.84
CA HIS A 42 -2.52 -13.92 -1.03
C HIS A 42 -2.08 -12.46 -1.20
N VAL A 43 -2.81 -11.67 -2.00
CA VAL A 43 -2.50 -10.27 -2.28
C VAL A 43 -3.54 -9.35 -1.64
N ALA A 44 -3.09 -8.29 -0.98
CA ALA A 44 -3.97 -7.27 -0.43
C ALA A 44 -3.33 -5.88 -0.50
N ILE A 45 -4.08 -4.84 -0.13
CA ILE A 45 -3.57 -3.46 -0.05
C ILE A 45 -3.10 -3.13 1.37
N GLY A 46 -1.92 -2.52 1.48
CA GLY A 46 -1.35 -2.02 2.73
C GLY A 46 -0.68 -0.68 2.48
N THR A 47 -1.50 0.36 2.28
CA THR A 47 -1.11 1.64 1.66
C THR A 47 0.13 2.31 2.29
N ASP A 48 0.32 2.16 3.59
CA ASP A 48 1.29 2.92 4.40
C ASP A 48 1.05 4.43 4.29
N ALA A 49 -0.23 4.82 4.13
CA ALA A 49 -0.64 6.20 4.01
C ALA A 49 -0.52 6.94 5.35
N VAL A 50 0.25 8.03 5.32
CA VAL A 50 0.49 8.94 6.45
C VAL A 50 -0.36 10.21 6.34
N LEU A 51 -1.59 10.09 5.83
CA LEU A 51 -2.48 11.22 5.61
C LEU A 51 -2.75 11.97 6.92
N GLY A 52 -2.57 13.29 6.90
CA GLY A 52 -2.77 14.15 8.06
C GLY A 52 -1.59 14.20 9.04
N TRP A 53 -0.48 13.51 8.75
CA TRP A 53 0.72 13.60 9.57
C TRP A 53 1.44 14.93 9.35
N HIS A 54 2.06 15.45 10.41
CA HIS A 54 2.91 16.62 10.32
C HIS A 54 4.26 16.26 9.67
N GLN A 55 4.90 17.22 8.98
CA GLN A 55 6.13 16.97 8.21
C GLN A 55 7.31 16.50 9.08
N ASP A 56 7.36 16.92 10.35
CA ASP A 56 8.40 16.49 11.30
C ASP A 56 8.25 15.04 11.80
N ALA A 57 7.12 14.39 11.52
CA ALA A 57 6.85 13.04 11.95
C ALA A 57 7.80 12.02 11.31
N LEU A 58 8.32 12.27 10.10
CA LEU A 58 9.35 11.40 9.51
C LEU A 58 10.66 11.43 10.27
N GLY A 59 11.07 12.60 10.76
CA GLY A 59 12.29 12.70 11.55
C GLY A 59 12.17 11.92 12.86
N TRP A 60 11.00 11.96 13.49
CA TRP A 60 10.69 11.13 14.65
C TRP A 60 10.69 9.62 14.31
N MET A 61 10.02 9.23 13.23
CA MET A 61 9.92 7.82 12.81
C MET A 61 11.27 7.22 12.39
N ARG A 62 12.10 7.99 11.68
CA ARG A 62 13.41 7.54 11.18
C ARG A 62 14.54 7.72 12.18
N GLY A 63 14.32 8.48 13.27
CA GLY A 63 15.30 8.65 14.33
C GLY A 63 15.65 7.37 15.06
N GLY A 64 14.81 6.33 14.98
CA GLY A 64 15.07 4.99 15.57
C GLY A 64 15.19 4.98 17.09
N ARG A 65 15.00 6.12 17.75
CA ARG A 65 15.00 6.30 19.21
C ARG A 65 13.66 6.78 19.73
N TRP A 66 12.68 6.98 18.84
CA TRP A 66 11.36 7.53 19.15
C TRP A 66 11.45 8.90 19.86
N ASP A 67 12.55 9.63 19.65
CA ASP A 67 12.80 11.00 20.10
C ASP A 67 12.55 11.99 18.95
N ARG A 68 12.26 13.25 19.29
CA ARG A 68 12.11 14.28 18.26
C ARG A 68 13.50 14.69 17.74
N PRO A 69 13.65 14.92 16.43
CA PRO A 69 14.92 15.32 15.83
C PRO A 69 15.46 16.60 16.50
N ALA A 70 16.77 16.60 16.79
CA ALA A 70 17.45 17.69 17.50
C ALA A 70 17.55 19.01 16.71
N GLY A 71 17.18 19.00 15.41
CA GLY A 71 17.18 20.19 14.55
C GLY A 71 16.47 19.95 13.22
N ALA A 72 15.95 21.02 12.62
CA ALA A 72 15.11 20.99 11.41
C ALA A 72 15.82 20.42 10.16
N SER A 73 17.15 20.56 10.06
CA SER A 73 17.95 20.07 8.92
C SER A 73 18.12 18.54 8.90
N ALA A 74 17.70 17.83 9.95
CA ALA A 74 17.75 16.38 10.04
C ALA A 74 16.39 15.70 9.71
N VAL A 75 15.36 16.48 9.36
CA VAL A 75 14.03 15.96 9.05
C VAL A 75 13.92 15.70 7.54
N PRO A 76 13.84 14.43 7.10
CA PRO A 76 13.54 14.15 5.71
C PRO A 76 12.11 14.59 5.38
N SER A 77 11.90 15.14 4.19
CA SER A 77 10.58 15.51 3.70
C SER A 77 9.74 14.26 3.42
N MET A 78 8.42 14.39 3.63
CA MET A 78 7.48 13.40 3.15
C MET A 78 7.60 13.27 1.63
N PRO A 79 7.62 12.05 1.08
CA PRO A 79 7.66 11.89 -0.35
C PRO A 79 6.35 12.39 -0.96
N GLU A 80 6.43 12.90 -2.19
CA GLU A 80 5.25 13.24 -2.95
C GLU A 80 4.47 11.98 -3.32
N TRP A 81 3.16 12.00 -3.07
CA TRP A 81 2.26 10.91 -3.42
C TRP A 81 1.80 11.03 -4.87
N PRO A 82 1.58 9.91 -5.59
CA PRO A 82 1.12 9.97 -6.97
C PRO A 82 -0.27 10.61 -7.05
N PRO A 83 -0.57 11.40 -8.10
CA PRO A 83 -1.81 12.18 -8.18
C PRO A 83 -3.08 11.33 -8.19
N TRP A 84 -2.97 10.05 -8.57
CA TRP A 84 -4.09 9.11 -8.60
C TRP A 84 -4.36 8.44 -7.24
N PHE A 85 -3.53 8.67 -6.21
CA PHE A 85 -3.74 8.20 -4.86
C PHE A 85 -3.10 9.13 -3.82
N GLN A 86 -3.91 9.93 -3.15
CA GLN A 86 -3.52 10.85 -2.08
C GLN A 86 -4.03 10.38 -0.70
N GLY A 87 -4.88 9.36 -0.65
CA GLY A 87 -5.32 8.76 0.60
C GLY A 87 -6.57 7.90 0.48
N PRO A 88 -7.27 7.64 1.60
CA PRO A 88 -8.42 6.72 1.64
C PRO A 88 -9.58 7.06 0.70
N LYS A 89 -9.72 8.34 0.31
CA LYS A 89 -10.77 8.77 -0.64
C LYS A 89 -10.53 8.27 -2.07
N ASP A 90 -9.30 7.86 -2.39
CA ASP A 90 -8.91 7.45 -3.74
C ASP A 90 -8.89 5.91 -3.89
N PHE A 91 -9.53 5.16 -2.99
CA PHE A 91 -9.67 3.72 -3.15
C PHE A 91 -10.48 3.34 -4.40
N ASP A 92 -11.40 4.19 -4.84
CA ASP A 92 -12.12 4.00 -6.11
C ASP A 92 -11.16 4.08 -7.32
N SER A 93 -10.18 4.99 -7.27
CA SER A 93 -9.10 5.05 -8.28
C SER A 93 -8.33 3.73 -8.32
N LEU A 94 -8.00 3.15 -7.16
CA LEU A 94 -7.33 1.85 -7.09
C LEU A 94 -8.21 0.71 -7.61
N ALA A 95 -9.50 0.71 -7.29
CA ALA A 95 -10.48 -0.25 -7.78
C ALA A 95 -10.53 -0.26 -9.32
N GLU A 96 -10.66 0.91 -9.94
CA GLU A 96 -10.61 1.08 -11.39
C GLU A 96 -9.28 0.59 -11.99
N GLY A 97 -8.16 0.85 -11.32
CA GLY A 97 -6.85 0.38 -11.78
C GLY A 97 -6.71 -1.14 -11.75
N LEU A 98 -7.33 -1.81 -10.79
CA LEU A 98 -7.39 -3.27 -10.72
C LEU A 98 -8.30 -3.84 -11.81
N ASP A 99 -9.45 -3.20 -12.08
CA ASP A 99 -10.33 -3.56 -13.19
C ASP A 99 -9.58 -3.44 -14.54
N ASP A 100 -8.86 -2.32 -14.76
CA ASP A 100 -8.02 -2.09 -15.95
C ASP A 100 -6.89 -3.12 -16.09
N ALA A 101 -6.41 -3.68 -14.97
CA ALA A 101 -5.38 -4.72 -14.94
C ALA A 101 -5.94 -6.13 -15.22
N GLY A 102 -7.26 -6.27 -15.40
CA GLY A 102 -7.91 -7.51 -15.80
C GLY A 102 -8.42 -8.39 -14.65
N PHE A 103 -8.43 -7.88 -13.42
CA PHE A 103 -9.05 -8.59 -12.30
C PHE A 103 -10.58 -8.65 -12.47
N SER A 104 -11.17 -9.78 -12.14
CA SER A 104 -12.62 -9.86 -12.00
C SER A 104 -13.12 -9.04 -10.79
N PRO A 105 -14.40 -8.66 -10.74
CA PRO A 105 -14.94 -7.93 -9.59
C PRO A 105 -14.71 -8.65 -8.25
N ALA A 106 -14.80 -9.98 -8.23
CA ALA A 106 -14.57 -10.77 -7.01
C ALA A 106 -13.10 -10.76 -6.58
N GLU A 107 -12.16 -10.79 -7.53
CA GLU A 107 -10.72 -10.70 -7.25
C GLU A 107 -10.33 -9.30 -6.77
N ARG A 108 -10.85 -8.26 -7.43
CA ARG A 108 -10.68 -6.87 -7.00
C ARG A 108 -11.15 -6.69 -5.56
N ASP A 109 -12.37 -7.10 -5.24
CA ASP A 109 -12.94 -6.96 -3.90
C ASP A 109 -12.14 -7.77 -2.86
N SER A 110 -11.58 -8.91 -3.27
CA SER A 110 -10.65 -9.70 -2.44
C SER A 110 -9.35 -8.96 -2.15
N ILE A 111 -8.73 -8.34 -3.16
CA ILE A 111 -7.49 -7.56 -3.01
C ILE A 111 -7.71 -6.31 -2.14
N LEU A 112 -8.82 -5.59 -2.36
CA LEU A 112 -9.13 -4.34 -1.66
C LEU A 112 -9.44 -4.56 -0.17
N GLY A 113 -9.90 -5.75 0.23
CA GLY A 113 -10.12 -6.04 1.65
C GLY A 113 -10.51 -7.48 1.99
N GLY A 114 -11.12 -8.23 1.08
CA GLY A 114 -11.60 -9.59 1.36
C GLY A 114 -10.50 -10.54 1.87
N ASN A 115 -9.28 -10.43 1.34
CA ASN A 115 -8.15 -11.24 1.77
C ASN A 115 -7.67 -10.91 3.19
N TRP A 116 -7.71 -9.63 3.58
CA TRP A 116 -7.46 -9.24 4.98
C TRP A 116 -8.54 -9.79 5.90
N LEU A 117 -9.81 -9.65 5.54
CA LEU A 117 -10.93 -10.17 6.35
C LEU A 117 -10.84 -11.69 6.54
N ARG A 118 -10.49 -12.42 5.49
CA ARG A 118 -10.25 -13.88 5.54
C ARG A 118 -9.10 -14.23 6.50
N LEU A 119 -7.98 -13.51 6.41
CA LEU A 119 -6.84 -13.73 7.29
C LEU A 119 -7.20 -13.43 8.75
N PHE A 120 -7.81 -12.27 9.02
CA PHE A 120 -8.20 -11.84 10.37
C PHE A 120 -9.18 -12.83 11.02
N SER A 121 -10.14 -13.34 10.26
CA SER A 121 -11.07 -14.40 10.72
C SER A 121 -10.35 -15.71 11.07
N THR A 122 -9.18 -15.95 10.50
CA THR A 122 -8.37 -17.15 10.76
C THR A 122 -7.49 -16.98 12.01
N VAL A 123 -6.89 -15.79 12.19
CA VAL A 123 -5.86 -15.55 13.22
C VAL A 123 -6.39 -15.00 14.54
N PHE A 124 -7.50 -14.25 14.54
CA PHE A 124 -8.06 -13.61 15.75
C PHE A 124 -9.25 -14.38 16.33
N ARG A 125 -9.06 -15.69 16.54
CA ARG A 125 -10.07 -16.55 17.19
C ARG A 125 -10.24 -16.26 18.67
#